data_AF-A0A9E3YYW5-F1
#
_entry.id   AF-A0A9E3YYW5-F1
#
_cell.length_a   1.000
_cell.length_b   1.000
_cell.length_c   1.000
_cell.angle_alpha   90.00
_cell.angle_beta   90.00
_cell.angle_gamma   90.00
#
_symmetry.space_group_name_H-M   'P 1'
#
loop_
_entity.id
_entity.type
_entity.pdbx_description
1 polymer ?
#
loop_
_entity_poly.entity_id
_entity_poly.type
_entity_poly.pdbx_seq_one_letter_code
_entity_poly.pdbx_strand_id
1 'polypeptide(L)'
;MKLFPLSIAVAALLATLGAAAVRAAEPADAVSHLAEMEKDGGLKAFEESMDMSDVIALFRAQQKELAAQRELLEKQAKQIDALTQELETIRAPLPATNQELTAQRALLESQSHKIATLTRELDTLRRPTPAAEHKVAVSANAGTVSPPVAATATNPPPPQTAKEQAVATGKAVAQAQADDPSRDMLKDFKGAWRLPGTNAALAIGGFVKTDIVYNFDPLQIKDRFITGSIPVGVSETTGDEAQSSITADQSRLNFDLRSATDYGIMRAFIEGDFAGEGDTFRMRHAFGQWRQMLAGKTWSTFMDPDASPEEIDFEGLNGRINVRQAQVRFMPTFGKAYELQFALEDPNPEIQNGSGVTRTPDIVIAGRFQPRDRLHVKLALLTREIRGQDTDTGDVEKQWAWGTSLSGRFLTPQLDARDSLLF
;
A
#
# COMPACT_ATOMS: atom_id res chain seq x y z
N MET A 1 50.22 -5.09 -29.72
CA MET A 1 51.34 -5.91 -29.20
C MET A 1 51.72 -5.34 -27.83
N LYS A 2 51.50 -6.12 -26.75
CA LYS A 2 52.18 -6.14 -25.41
C LYS A 2 52.21 -4.82 -24.59
N LEU A 3 51.47 -4.65 -23.49
CA LEU A 3 51.55 -5.21 -22.10
C LEU A 3 52.29 -4.29 -21.08
N PHE A 4 51.51 -3.68 -20.15
CA PHE A 4 51.72 -3.32 -18.71
C PHE A 4 52.99 -2.55 -18.21
N PRO A 5 53.01 -1.95 -16.96
CA PRO A 5 52.04 -1.91 -15.85
C PRO A 5 51.70 -0.49 -15.28
N LEU A 6 50.53 -0.22 -14.68
CA LEU A 6 50.09 -0.47 -13.29
C LEU A 6 51.07 -0.03 -12.19
N SER A 7 51.17 1.28 -11.87
CA SER A 7 51.64 1.84 -10.57
C SER A 7 51.57 3.38 -10.50
N ILE A 8 50.42 4.02 -10.78
CA ILE A 8 50.21 5.44 -10.42
C ILE A 8 48.73 5.65 -10.08
N ALA A 9 48.28 5.12 -8.94
CA ALA A 9 46.94 5.39 -8.40
C ALA A 9 46.87 5.24 -6.86
N VAL A 10 48.00 5.43 -6.17
CA VAL A 10 48.07 5.41 -4.68
C VAL A 10 48.74 6.69 -4.12
N ALA A 11 49.23 7.59 -4.97
CA ALA A 11 49.91 8.83 -4.52
C ALA A 11 49.06 10.11 -4.65
N ALA A 12 47.81 10.02 -5.14
CA ALA A 12 46.92 11.18 -5.31
C ALA A 12 45.76 11.23 -4.29
N LEU A 13 45.80 10.38 -3.24
CA LEU A 13 44.81 10.35 -2.15
C LEU A 13 45.37 10.88 -0.82
N LEU A 14 46.50 11.60 -0.84
CA LEU A 14 47.19 12.08 0.37
C LEU A 14 47.57 13.57 0.33
N ALA A 15 46.94 14.36 -0.55
CA ALA A 15 47.23 15.80 -0.68
C ALA A 15 46.01 16.73 -0.53
N THR A 16 44.81 16.24 -0.21
CA THR A 16 43.60 17.08 -0.05
C THR A 16 42.71 16.59 1.11
N LEU A 17 43.32 16.38 2.28
CA LEU A 17 42.62 16.20 3.55
C LEU A 17 43.46 16.90 4.63
N GLY A 18 43.37 18.23 4.62
CA GLY A 18 44.13 19.12 5.50
C GLY A 18 43.31 20.35 5.87
N ALA A 19 42.04 20.16 6.25
CA ALA A 19 41.23 21.15 6.96
C ALA A 19 40.02 20.43 7.60
N ALA A 20 39.70 20.79 8.84
CA ALA A 20 38.54 20.37 9.62
C ALA A 20 38.58 18.96 10.24
N ALA A 21 39.43 18.79 11.27
CA ALA A 21 39.17 17.85 12.35
C ALA A 21 39.67 18.44 13.68
N VAL A 22 39.01 19.48 14.19
CA VAL A 22 39.12 19.85 15.61
C VAL A 22 38.25 18.86 16.38
N ARG A 23 38.85 17.71 16.65
CA ARG A 23 38.39 16.74 17.64
C ARG A 23 38.66 17.36 19.01
N ALA A 24 37.64 17.38 19.87
CA ALA A 24 37.77 17.79 21.26
C ALA A 24 38.95 17.06 21.92
N ALA A 25 40.05 17.78 22.12
CA ALA A 25 41.22 17.31 22.83
C ALA A 25 41.06 17.68 24.30
N GLU A 26 41.27 16.69 25.18
CA GLU A 26 41.24 16.82 26.62
C GLU A 26 42.25 17.88 27.12
N PRO A 27 41.98 18.55 28.26
CA PRO A 27 42.78 19.67 28.75
C PRO A 27 44.25 19.33 29.11
N ALA A 28 44.66 18.06 29.00
CA ALA A 28 46.02 17.61 29.24
C ALA A 28 46.98 17.89 28.06
N ASP A 29 46.49 17.89 26.81
CA ASP A 29 47.33 18.06 25.61
C ASP A 29 47.67 19.52 25.29
N ALA A 30 46.92 20.48 25.84
CA ALA A 30 47.23 21.90 25.69
C ALA A 30 48.43 22.35 26.56
N VAL A 31 48.67 21.66 27.69
CA VAL A 31 49.74 22.00 28.64
C VAL A 31 51.08 21.46 28.18
N SER A 32 51.11 20.32 27.50
CA SER A 32 52.31 19.73 26.91
C SER A 32 52.85 20.52 25.72
N HIS A 33 51.97 21.05 24.87
CA HIS A 33 52.36 21.92 23.74
C HIS A 33 52.90 23.29 24.19
N LEU A 34 52.40 23.85 25.29
CA LEU A 34 52.93 25.09 25.86
C LEU A 34 54.31 24.90 26.50
N ALA A 35 54.57 23.73 27.11
CA ALA A 35 55.87 23.41 27.71
C ALA A 35 56.97 23.16 26.67
N GLU A 36 56.62 22.73 25.45
CA GLU A 36 57.57 22.60 24.34
C GLU A 36 57.93 23.96 23.69
N MET A 37 56.99 24.91 23.64
CA MET A 37 57.24 26.28 23.15
C MET A 37 58.15 27.12 24.06
N GLU A 38 58.26 26.77 25.35
CA GLU A 38 59.18 27.41 26.31
C GLU A 38 60.64 26.99 26.10
N LYS A 39 60.90 25.79 25.57
CA LYS A 39 62.25 25.23 25.38
C LYS A 39 62.99 25.77 24.15
N ASP A 40 62.28 26.19 23.11
CA ASP A 40 62.87 26.67 21.85
C ASP A 40 63.04 28.20 21.79
N GLY A 41 62.80 28.91 22.88
CA GLY A 41 62.90 30.37 22.91
C GLY A 41 61.83 31.09 22.07
N GLY A 42 60.81 30.37 21.58
CA GLY A 42 59.71 30.90 20.77
C GLY A 42 58.85 31.93 21.51
N LEU A 43 58.79 31.86 22.85
CA LEU A 43 58.11 32.86 23.68
C LEU A 43 58.85 34.21 23.74
N LYS A 44 60.18 34.25 23.56
CA LYS A 44 60.93 35.52 23.48
C LYS A 44 60.78 36.24 22.14
N ALA A 45 60.43 35.52 21.07
CA ALA A 45 60.07 36.12 19.78
C ALA A 45 58.60 36.57 19.71
N PHE A 46 57.76 36.15 20.66
CA PHE A 46 56.35 36.54 20.76
C PHE A 46 56.13 37.74 21.70
N GLU A 47 57.06 38.03 22.61
CA GLU A 47 57.00 39.20 23.50
C GLU A 47 57.34 40.54 22.82
N GLU A 48 58.00 40.55 21.66
CA GLU A 48 58.53 41.78 21.04
C GLU A 48 57.69 42.38 19.88
N SER A 49 56.49 41.87 19.55
CA SER A 49 55.67 42.51 18.50
C SER A 49 54.16 42.27 18.52
N MET A 50 53.53 41.89 19.63
CA MET A 50 52.06 42.02 19.72
C MET A 50 51.70 43.47 20.07
N ASP A 51 51.26 44.22 19.07
CA ASP A 51 50.64 45.52 19.28
C ASP A 51 49.43 45.36 20.23
N MET A 52 49.35 46.22 21.25
CA MET A 52 48.25 46.22 22.23
C MET A 52 46.88 46.37 21.52
N SER A 53 46.86 46.94 20.31
CA SER A 53 45.68 46.97 19.45
C SER A 53 45.17 45.58 19.05
N ASP A 54 46.06 44.63 18.77
CA ASP A 54 45.71 43.28 18.29
C ASP A 54 45.16 42.42 19.42
N VAL A 55 45.70 42.59 20.63
CA VAL A 55 45.15 41.99 21.86
C VAL A 55 43.74 42.52 22.14
N ILE A 56 43.53 43.84 22.03
CA ILE A 56 42.22 44.45 22.22
C ILE A 56 41.22 44.00 21.14
N ALA A 57 41.68 43.85 19.89
CA ALA A 57 40.85 43.35 18.79
C ALA A 57 40.43 41.89 19.02
N LEU A 58 41.34 41.03 19.48
CA LEU A 58 41.05 39.64 19.82
C LEU A 58 40.05 39.53 20.97
N PHE A 59 40.22 40.32 22.04
CA PHE A 59 39.27 40.34 23.15
C PHE A 59 37.87 40.81 22.73
N ARG A 60 37.78 41.81 21.83
CA ARG A 60 36.48 42.24 21.27
C ARG A 60 35.85 41.17 20.39
N ALA A 61 36.64 40.48 19.57
CA ALA A 61 36.17 39.38 18.74
C ALA A 61 35.64 38.23 19.61
N GLN A 62 36.39 37.85 20.64
CA GLN A 62 36.00 36.81 21.60
C GLN A 62 34.72 37.18 22.36
N GLN A 63 34.56 38.44 22.79
CA GLN A 63 33.32 38.88 23.43
C GLN A 63 32.11 38.85 22.48
N LYS A 64 32.30 39.18 21.21
CA LYS A 64 31.24 39.11 20.20
C LYS A 64 30.80 37.66 19.95
N GLU A 65 31.76 36.74 19.89
CA GLU A 65 31.49 35.32 19.71
C GLU A 65 30.78 34.72 20.93
N LEU A 66 31.19 35.07 22.14
CA LEU A 66 30.51 34.67 23.38
C LEU A 66 29.07 35.21 23.46
N ALA A 67 28.83 36.43 22.98
CA ALA A 67 27.48 36.98 22.89
C ALA A 67 26.61 36.23 21.88
N ALA A 68 27.16 35.89 20.70
CA ALA A 68 26.47 35.10 19.69
C ALA A 68 26.14 33.67 20.18
N GLN A 69 27.07 33.03 20.90
CA GLN A 69 26.85 31.72 21.50
C GLN A 69 25.75 31.75 22.57
N ARG A 70 25.67 32.81 23.39
CA ARG A 70 24.58 33.00 24.35
C ARG A 70 23.22 33.15 23.67
N GLU A 71 23.16 33.93 22.60
CA GLU A 71 21.91 34.10 21.83
C GLU A 71 21.44 32.79 21.18
N LEU A 72 22.38 31.97 20.69
CA LEU A 72 22.07 30.65 20.14
C LEU A 72 21.52 29.70 21.21
N LEU A 73 22.14 29.68 22.40
CA LEU A 73 21.67 28.88 23.53
C LEU A 73 20.28 29.30 24.01
N GLU A 74 19.98 30.61 24.05
CA GLU A 74 18.64 31.09 24.38
C GLU A 74 17.59 30.68 23.34
N LYS A 75 17.94 30.69 22.04
CA LYS A 75 17.05 30.20 20.98
C LYS A 75 16.80 28.69 21.13
N GLN A 76 17.83 27.91 21.41
CA GLN A 76 17.71 26.48 21.65
C GLN A 76 16.86 26.17 22.88
N ALA A 77 17.04 26.89 23.98
CA ALA A 77 16.23 26.72 25.19
C ALA A 77 14.74 26.99 24.92
N LYS A 78 14.40 28.07 24.20
CA LYS A 78 13.01 28.37 23.81
C LYS A 78 12.41 27.30 22.91
N GLN A 79 13.21 26.72 22.03
CA GLN A 79 12.75 25.66 21.13
C GLN A 79 12.50 24.34 21.89
N ILE A 80 13.32 24.03 22.89
CA ILE A 80 13.11 22.87 23.78
C ILE A 80 11.85 23.07 24.63
N ASP A 81 11.60 24.27 25.16
CA ASP A 81 10.39 24.56 25.91
C ASP A 81 9.13 24.43 25.04
N ALA A 82 9.18 24.93 23.80
CA ALA A 82 8.08 24.79 22.84
C ALA A 82 7.78 23.32 22.49
N LEU A 83 8.82 22.52 22.21
CA LEU A 83 8.69 21.09 21.96
C LEU A 83 8.14 20.32 23.17
N THR A 84 8.52 20.73 24.38
CA THR A 84 8.04 20.11 25.63
C THR A 84 6.54 20.39 25.82
N GLN A 85 6.09 21.62 25.56
CA GLN A 85 4.67 21.96 25.59
C GLN A 85 3.86 21.22 24.51
N GLU A 86 4.41 21.08 23.30
CA GLU A 86 3.77 20.33 22.22
C GLU A 86 3.59 18.85 22.60
N LEU A 87 4.62 18.22 23.17
CA LEU A 87 4.54 16.84 23.67
C LEU A 87 3.52 16.67 24.80
N GLU A 88 3.37 17.65 25.69
CA GLU A 88 2.33 17.61 26.73
C GLU A 88 0.92 17.73 26.15
N THR A 89 0.71 18.57 25.13
CA THR A 89 -0.59 18.67 24.43
C THR A 89 -0.97 17.38 23.70
N ILE A 90 0.00 16.68 23.12
CA ILE A 90 -0.20 15.37 22.46
C ILE A 90 -0.43 14.26 23.50
N ARG A 91 0.21 14.34 24.66
CA ARG A 91 0.11 13.30 25.71
C ARG A 91 -1.18 13.39 26.53
N ALA A 92 -1.75 14.58 26.69
CA ALA A 92 -2.96 14.83 27.48
C ALA A 92 -4.22 14.02 27.05
N PRO A 93 -4.54 13.82 25.75
CA PRO A 93 -5.76 13.11 25.34
C PRO A 93 -5.66 11.57 25.35
N LEU A 94 -4.46 10.98 25.32
CA LEU A 94 -4.24 9.52 25.24
C LEU A 94 -5.01 8.68 26.29
N PRO A 95 -5.08 9.04 27.59
CA PRO A 95 -5.85 8.25 28.56
C PRO A 95 -7.36 8.32 28.34
N ALA A 96 -7.89 9.45 27.83
CA ALA A 96 -9.31 9.58 27.51
C ALA A 96 -9.68 8.73 26.28
N THR A 97 -8.84 8.72 25.25
CA THR A 97 -9.02 7.87 24.06
C THR A 97 -9.00 6.38 24.40
N ASN A 98 -8.11 5.95 25.31
CA ASN A 98 -8.06 4.55 25.75
C ASN A 98 -9.29 4.14 26.59
N GLN A 99 -9.85 5.04 27.39
CA GLN A 99 -11.11 4.80 28.10
C GLN A 99 -12.29 4.69 27.12
N GLU A 100 -12.34 5.57 26.12
CA GLU A 100 -13.38 5.53 25.08
C GLU A 100 -13.30 4.25 24.23
N LEU A 101 -12.09 3.81 23.87
CA LEU A 101 -11.88 2.54 23.16
C LEU A 101 -12.34 1.33 23.99
N THR A 102 -12.11 1.37 25.30
CA THR A 102 -12.53 0.30 26.22
C THR A 102 -14.05 0.28 26.37
N ALA A 103 -14.69 1.45 26.45
CA ALA A 103 -16.14 1.59 26.47
C ALA A 103 -16.78 1.11 25.15
N GLN A 104 -16.18 1.42 23.99
CA GLN A 104 -16.63 0.92 22.68
C GLN A 104 -16.52 -0.61 22.59
N ARG A 105 -15.44 -1.21 23.08
CA ARG A 105 -15.29 -2.67 23.12
C ARG A 105 -16.36 -3.34 23.98
N ALA A 106 -16.64 -2.80 25.16
CA ALA A 106 -17.70 -3.33 26.03
C ALA A 106 -19.10 -3.23 25.38
N LEU A 107 -19.36 -2.16 24.61
CA LEU A 107 -20.60 -2.01 23.86
C LEU A 107 -20.72 -3.05 22.73
N LEU A 108 -19.65 -3.29 21.98
CA LEU A 108 -19.60 -4.30 20.91
C LEU A 108 -19.81 -5.72 21.48
N GLU A 109 -19.20 -6.03 22.63
CA GLU A 109 -19.41 -7.31 23.31
C GLU A 109 -20.86 -7.50 23.78
N SER A 110 -21.49 -6.44 24.29
CA SER A 110 -22.91 -6.44 24.66
C SER A 110 -23.83 -6.66 23.44
N GLN A 111 -23.52 -6.02 22.31
CA GLN A 111 -24.26 -6.21 21.06
C GLN A 111 -24.12 -7.65 20.55
N SER A 112 -22.93 -8.22 20.59
CA SER A 112 -22.67 -9.62 20.23
C SER A 112 -23.50 -10.59 21.08
N HIS A 113 -23.58 -10.37 22.40
CA HIS A 113 -24.41 -11.19 23.29
C HIS A 113 -25.91 -11.09 22.98
N LYS A 114 -26.41 -9.89 22.64
CA LYS A 114 -27.80 -9.71 22.21
C LYS A 114 -28.09 -10.46 20.91
N ILE A 115 -27.20 -10.37 19.92
CA ILE A 115 -27.33 -11.09 18.65
C ILE A 115 -27.35 -12.60 18.89
N ALA A 116 -26.46 -13.12 19.76
CA ALA A 116 -26.42 -14.54 20.10
C ALA A 116 -27.71 -15.01 20.80
N THR A 117 -28.29 -14.16 21.66
CA THR A 117 -29.55 -14.46 22.36
C THR A 117 -30.74 -14.46 21.39
N LEU A 118 -30.84 -13.43 20.54
CA LEU A 118 -31.88 -13.34 19.51
C LEU A 118 -31.81 -14.51 18.52
N THR A 119 -30.60 -14.96 18.17
CA THR A 119 -30.41 -16.12 17.29
C THR A 119 -30.95 -17.40 17.95
N ARG A 120 -30.74 -17.58 19.26
CA ARG A 120 -31.30 -18.71 20.01
C ARG A 120 -32.82 -18.65 20.13
N GLU A 121 -33.39 -17.46 20.32
CA GLU A 121 -34.85 -17.27 20.32
C GLU A 121 -35.47 -17.56 18.95
N LEU A 122 -34.77 -17.19 17.87
CA LEU A 122 -35.21 -17.52 16.52
C LEU A 122 -35.20 -19.05 16.28
N ASP A 123 -34.18 -19.74 16.78
CA ASP A 123 -34.05 -21.20 16.66
C ASP A 123 -35.09 -21.97 17.49
N THR A 124 -35.55 -21.44 18.62
CA THR A 124 -36.63 -22.05 19.39
C THR A 124 -37.99 -21.86 18.73
N LEU A 125 -38.22 -20.72 18.07
CA LEU A 125 -39.43 -20.44 17.29
C LEU A 125 -39.50 -21.21 15.96
N ARG A 126 -38.35 -21.63 15.42
CA ARG A 126 -38.26 -22.37 14.14
C ARG A 126 -38.46 -23.89 14.28
N ARG A 127 -38.55 -24.42 15.50
CA ARG A 127 -38.87 -25.85 15.71
C ARG A 127 -40.37 -26.10 15.50
N PRO A 128 -40.77 -26.98 14.56
CA PRO A 128 -42.18 -27.36 14.41
C PRO A 128 -42.63 -28.23 15.59
N THR A 129 -43.78 -27.88 16.15
CA THR A 129 -44.46 -28.56 17.27
C THR A 129 -44.75 -30.03 16.95
N PRO A 130 -44.46 -31.01 17.82
CA PRO A 130 -45.00 -32.36 17.67
C PRO A 130 -46.50 -32.36 17.99
N ALA A 131 -47.27 -33.00 17.13
CA ALA A 131 -48.71 -33.21 17.29
C ALA A 131 -49.03 -33.92 18.62
N ALA A 132 -50.09 -33.46 19.28
CA ALA A 132 -50.65 -34.06 20.48
C ALA A 132 -51.30 -35.41 20.16
N GLU A 133 -50.86 -36.49 20.84
CA GLU A 133 -51.62 -37.74 20.92
C GLU A 133 -52.38 -37.81 22.25
N HIS A 134 -53.70 -37.96 22.11
CA HIS A 134 -54.66 -38.25 23.17
C HIS A 134 -54.34 -39.59 23.85
N LYS A 135 -54.32 -39.60 25.20
CA LYS A 135 -54.43 -40.83 25.99
C LYS A 135 -55.89 -41.11 26.32
N VAL A 136 -56.41 -42.26 25.90
CA VAL A 136 -57.54 -42.94 26.55
C VAL A 136 -57.14 -44.40 26.77
N ALA A 137 -57.30 -44.83 28.02
CA ALA A 137 -56.96 -46.16 28.53
C ALA A 137 -58.07 -47.19 28.27
N VAL A 138 -57.74 -48.49 28.27
CA VAL A 138 -58.27 -49.56 29.16
C VAL A 138 -57.99 -50.97 28.59
N SER A 139 -57.23 -51.75 29.39
CA SER A 139 -57.40 -53.16 29.83
C SER A 139 -57.85 -54.28 28.86
N ALA A 140 -57.02 -55.34 28.74
CA ALA A 140 -57.22 -56.67 29.37
C ALA A 140 -56.75 -57.89 28.51
N ASN A 141 -55.94 -58.77 29.14
CA ASN A 141 -55.74 -60.22 28.93
C ASN A 141 -55.29 -60.77 27.56
N ALA A 142 -54.56 -61.88 27.42
CA ALA A 142 -53.74 -62.74 28.29
C ALA A 142 -53.08 -63.80 27.37
N GLY A 143 -51.81 -64.14 27.60
CA GLY A 143 -51.20 -65.45 27.32
C GLY A 143 -50.75 -65.79 25.89
N THR A 144 -49.45 -65.93 25.66
CA THR A 144 -48.74 -67.23 25.61
C THR A 144 -47.23 -67.04 25.33
N VAL A 145 -46.45 -68.05 25.67
CA VAL A 145 -45.04 -68.05 26.08
C VAL A 145 -44.10 -68.42 24.92
N SER A 146 -42.89 -67.82 24.82
CA SER A 146 -41.56 -68.45 24.55
C SER A 146 -40.43 -67.46 24.18
N PRO A 147 -39.12 -67.81 24.37
CA PRO A 147 -38.05 -66.98 24.99
C PRO A 147 -37.29 -66.00 24.07
N PRO A 148 -36.43 -65.11 24.62
CA PRO A 148 -35.82 -64.02 23.85
C PRO A 148 -34.69 -64.52 22.92
N VAL A 149 -34.79 -64.17 21.64
CA VAL A 149 -33.66 -64.19 20.71
C VAL A 149 -32.94 -62.85 20.83
N ALA A 150 -31.63 -62.94 21.01
CA ALA A 150 -30.71 -61.83 21.22
C ALA A 150 -30.92 -60.67 20.23
N ALA A 151 -31.09 -59.47 20.77
CA ALA A 151 -31.00 -58.22 20.02
C ALA A 151 -29.55 -58.05 19.54
N THR A 152 -29.36 -58.13 18.23
CA THR A 152 -28.11 -57.72 17.59
C THR A 152 -28.05 -56.20 17.69
N ALA A 153 -27.25 -55.70 18.62
CA ALA A 153 -26.87 -54.30 18.67
C ALA A 153 -26.13 -53.97 17.37
N THR A 154 -26.75 -53.20 16.49
CA THR A 154 -26.02 -52.52 15.41
C THR A 154 -25.16 -51.45 16.08
N ASN A 155 -23.87 -51.76 16.21
CA ASN A 155 -22.88 -50.80 16.70
C ASN A 155 -22.96 -49.50 15.87
N PRO A 156 -22.88 -48.32 16.50
CA PRO A 156 -22.62 -47.08 15.76
C PRO A 156 -21.28 -47.23 15.02
N PRO A 157 -21.15 -46.67 13.80
CA PRO A 157 -19.90 -46.79 13.05
C PRO A 157 -18.75 -46.22 13.88
N PRO A 158 -17.55 -46.86 13.84
CA PRO A 158 -16.43 -46.46 14.67
C PRO A 158 -16.02 -45.01 14.36
N PRO A 159 -15.46 -44.29 15.35
CA PRO A 159 -14.97 -42.93 15.15
C PRO A 159 -13.87 -42.95 14.08
N GLN A 160 -14.19 -42.40 12.90
CA GLN A 160 -13.25 -42.31 11.78
C GLN A 160 -12.04 -41.50 12.22
N THR A 161 -10.85 -42.06 12.00
CA THR A 161 -9.61 -41.34 12.27
C THR A 161 -9.50 -40.12 11.35
N ALA A 162 -8.82 -39.05 11.79
CA ALA A 162 -8.68 -37.80 11.02
C ALA A 162 -8.18 -38.00 9.57
N LYS A 163 -7.42 -39.08 9.32
CA LYS A 163 -6.99 -39.49 7.98
C LYS A 163 -8.13 -40.04 7.12
N GLU A 164 -9.03 -40.84 7.68
CA GLU A 164 -10.20 -41.36 6.97
C GLU A 164 -11.20 -40.24 6.64
N GLN A 165 -11.37 -39.28 7.54
CA GLN A 165 -12.16 -38.07 7.29
C GLN A 165 -11.54 -37.20 6.19
N ALA A 166 -10.21 -37.03 6.18
CA ALA A 166 -9.50 -36.30 5.13
C ALA A 166 -9.63 -36.97 3.75
N VAL A 167 -9.55 -38.31 3.70
CA VAL A 167 -9.72 -39.08 2.45
C VAL A 167 -11.17 -39.04 1.97
N ALA A 168 -12.15 -39.17 2.87
CA ALA A 168 -13.57 -39.05 2.55
C ALA A 168 -13.91 -37.62 2.06
N THR A 169 -13.37 -36.60 2.71
CA THR A 169 -13.51 -35.20 2.29
C THR A 169 -12.86 -35.00 0.92
N GLY A 170 -11.65 -35.51 0.69
CA GLY A 170 -10.98 -35.42 -0.61
C GLY A 170 -11.78 -36.08 -1.75
N LYS A 171 -12.41 -37.24 -1.49
CA LYS A 171 -13.30 -37.90 -2.46
C LYS A 171 -14.59 -37.11 -2.70
N ALA A 172 -15.21 -36.58 -1.65
CA ALA A 172 -16.42 -35.76 -1.77
C ALA A 172 -16.15 -34.44 -2.51
N VAL A 173 -15.00 -33.82 -2.28
CA VAL A 173 -14.53 -32.63 -3.00
C VAL A 173 -14.30 -32.96 -4.48
N ALA A 174 -13.62 -34.05 -4.79
CA ALA A 174 -13.36 -34.47 -6.17
C ALA A 174 -14.67 -34.76 -6.93
N GLN A 175 -15.66 -35.38 -6.28
CA GLN A 175 -16.96 -35.66 -6.87
C GLN A 175 -17.78 -34.38 -7.07
N ALA A 176 -17.83 -33.49 -6.07
CA ALA A 176 -18.48 -32.19 -6.19
C ALA A 176 -17.87 -31.31 -7.30
N GLN A 177 -16.56 -31.44 -7.54
CA GLN A 177 -15.87 -30.73 -8.63
C GLN A 177 -16.17 -31.30 -10.03
N ALA A 178 -16.55 -32.57 -10.12
CA ALA A 178 -16.86 -33.25 -11.38
C ALA A 178 -18.30 -32.97 -11.85
N ASP A 179 -19.25 -32.87 -10.92
CA ASP A 179 -20.68 -32.71 -11.19
C ASP A 179 -21.15 -31.24 -11.25
N ASP A 180 -20.24 -30.28 -11.12
CA ASP A 180 -20.55 -28.84 -11.09
C ASP A 180 -20.88 -28.28 -12.50
N PRO A 181 -22.13 -27.82 -12.74
CA PRO A 181 -22.54 -27.26 -14.03
C PRO A 181 -21.85 -25.93 -14.37
N SER A 182 -21.24 -25.24 -13.41
CA SER A 182 -20.47 -24.01 -13.64
C SER A 182 -19.11 -24.26 -14.29
N ARG A 183 -18.68 -25.53 -14.39
CA ARG A 183 -17.38 -25.93 -14.93
C ARG A 183 -17.13 -25.39 -16.34
N ASP A 184 -18.13 -25.44 -17.21
CA ASP A 184 -18.00 -24.96 -18.59
C ASP A 184 -17.94 -23.42 -18.65
N MET A 185 -18.60 -22.73 -17.72
CA MET A 185 -18.58 -21.26 -17.62
C MET A 185 -17.25 -20.73 -17.10
N LEU A 186 -16.53 -21.51 -16.27
CA LEU A 186 -15.24 -21.14 -15.67
C LEU A 186 -14.05 -21.87 -16.29
N LYS A 187 -14.22 -22.54 -17.44
CA LYS A 187 -13.17 -23.33 -18.09
C LYS A 187 -11.89 -22.55 -18.40
N ASP A 188 -12.03 -21.25 -18.67
CA ASP A 188 -10.92 -20.36 -19.03
C ASP A 188 -10.19 -19.81 -17.79
N PHE A 189 -10.69 -20.10 -16.58
CA PHE A 189 -10.10 -19.66 -15.33
C PHE A 189 -8.98 -20.61 -14.87
N LYS A 190 -7.88 -20.61 -15.62
CA LYS A 190 -6.72 -21.49 -15.41
C LYS A 190 -6.05 -21.22 -14.06
N GLY A 191 -5.64 -22.28 -13.37
CA GLY A 191 -4.95 -22.19 -12.08
C GLY A 191 -5.85 -21.94 -10.86
N ALA A 192 -7.17 -21.77 -11.07
CA ALA A 192 -8.13 -21.65 -9.98
C ALA A 192 -8.50 -23.02 -9.39
N TRP A 193 -8.71 -23.07 -8.08
CA TRP A 193 -9.33 -24.21 -7.41
C TRP A 193 -10.81 -23.93 -7.16
N ARG A 194 -11.66 -24.95 -7.38
CA ARG A 194 -13.09 -24.87 -7.04
C ARG A 194 -13.28 -25.01 -5.54
N LEU A 195 -14.12 -24.14 -5.00
CA LEU A 195 -14.51 -24.17 -3.60
C LEU A 195 -15.62 -25.22 -3.40
N PRO A 196 -15.38 -26.26 -2.59
CA PRO A 196 -16.32 -27.37 -2.42
C PRO A 196 -17.71 -26.90 -1.96
N GLY A 197 -18.76 -27.45 -2.56
CA GLY A 197 -20.15 -27.13 -2.21
C GLY A 197 -20.64 -25.76 -2.72
N THR A 198 -19.89 -25.12 -3.63
CA THR A 198 -20.28 -23.85 -4.25
C THR A 198 -19.99 -23.86 -5.75
N ASN A 199 -20.61 -22.95 -6.51
CA ASN A 199 -20.28 -22.70 -7.92
C ASN A 199 -19.10 -21.74 -8.10
N ALA A 200 -18.29 -21.55 -7.05
CA ALA A 200 -17.22 -20.57 -7.01
C ALA A 200 -15.84 -21.24 -7.18
N ALA A 201 -14.97 -20.56 -7.91
CA ALA A 201 -13.56 -20.90 -8.05
C ALA A 201 -12.70 -19.72 -7.58
N LEU A 202 -11.62 -20.03 -6.87
CA LEU A 202 -10.65 -19.06 -6.37
C LEU A 202 -9.30 -19.34 -7.01
N ALA A 203 -8.67 -18.32 -7.57
CA ALA A 203 -7.26 -18.33 -7.94
C ALA A 203 -6.47 -17.43 -6.99
N ILE A 204 -5.30 -17.92 -6.56
CA ILE A 204 -4.28 -17.09 -5.93
C ILE A 204 -3.18 -16.88 -6.96
N GLY A 205 -2.84 -15.62 -7.20
CA GLY A 205 -1.79 -15.22 -8.12
C GLY A 205 -0.90 -14.15 -7.54
N GLY A 206 0.05 -13.68 -8.33
CA GLY A 206 1.05 -12.73 -7.89
C GLY A 206 2.41 -13.02 -8.52
N PHE A 207 3.42 -12.31 -8.04
CA PHE A 207 4.81 -12.55 -8.40
C PHE A 207 5.74 -12.01 -7.31
N VAL A 208 6.95 -12.56 -7.25
CA VAL A 208 8.06 -11.97 -6.52
C VAL A 208 8.94 -11.27 -7.54
N LYS A 209 9.28 -10.00 -7.29
CA LYS A 209 10.15 -9.19 -8.15
C LYS A 209 11.26 -8.59 -7.30
N THR A 210 12.48 -8.61 -7.82
CA THR A 210 13.62 -7.91 -7.24
C THR A 210 14.15 -6.93 -8.27
N ASP A 211 14.24 -5.67 -7.88
CA ASP A 211 14.72 -4.58 -8.71
C ASP A 211 16.05 -4.07 -8.16
N ILE A 212 17.00 -3.82 -9.06
CA ILE A 212 18.29 -3.21 -8.75
C ILE A 212 18.34 -1.91 -9.54
N VAL A 213 18.43 -0.79 -8.83
CA VAL A 213 18.46 0.54 -9.42
C VAL A 213 19.80 1.18 -9.09
N TYR A 214 20.43 1.81 -10.09
CA TYR A 214 21.68 2.54 -9.93
C TYR A 214 21.51 3.94 -10.50
N ASN A 215 21.61 4.94 -9.63
CA ASN A 215 21.49 6.35 -9.95
C ASN A 215 22.90 6.93 -10.09
N PHE A 216 23.21 7.49 -11.26
CA PHE A 216 24.50 8.13 -11.54
C PHE A 216 24.65 9.48 -10.83
N ASP A 217 23.52 10.15 -10.64
CA ASP A 217 23.40 11.46 -10.02
C ASP A 217 22.41 11.38 -8.85
N PRO A 218 22.39 12.40 -7.99
CA PRO A 218 21.62 12.32 -6.76
C PRO A 218 20.11 12.42 -7.01
N LEU A 219 19.35 11.51 -6.40
CA LEU A 219 17.88 11.47 -6.42
C LEU A 219 17.34 11.30 -5.00
N GLN A 220 16.31 12.07 -4.64
CA GLN A 220 15.67 11.94 -3.32
C GLN A 220 14.94 10.60 -3.15
N ILE A 221 14.52 9.99 -4.26
CA ILE A 221 13.88 8.67 -4.30
C ILE A 221 14.79 7.73 -5.09
N LYS A 222 15.25 6.66 -4.44
CA LYS A 222 16.42 5.88 -4.89
C LYS A 222 16.06 4.60 -5.65
N ASP A 223 14.84 4.11 -5.48
CA ASP A 223 14.32 2.83 -5.97
C ASP A 223 13.54 2.94 -7.29
N ARG A 224 13.31 4.16 -7.79
CA ARG A 224 12.61 4.44 -9.05
C ARG A 224 12.94 5.83 -9.58
N PHE A 225 12.68 6.06 -10.86
CA PHE A 225 12.91 7.37 -11.49
C PHE A 225 11.68 8.29 -11.41
N ILE A 226 11.71 9.24 -10.46
CA ILE A 226 10.69 10.31 -10.36
C ILE A 226 11.35 11.64 -10.72
N THR A 227 10.87 12.31 -11.78
CA THR A 227 11.47 13.57 -12.22
C THR A 227 11.40 14.68 -11.17
N GLY A 228 10.34 14.70 -10.35
CA GLY A 228 10.20 15.65 -9.24
C GLY A 228 11.14 15.40 -8.05
N SER A 229 11.85 14.25 -8.00
CA SER A 229 12.81 13.93 -6.93
C SER A 229 14.24 14.40 -7.25
N ILE A 230 14.44 15.01 -8.42
CA ILE A 230 15.71 15.64 -8.80
C ILE A 230 15.87 16.91 -7.96
N PRO A 231 16.91 17.00 -7.11
CA PRO A 231 17.11 18.18 -6.27
C PRO A 231 17.36 19.42 -7.13
N VAL A 232 16.68 20.53 -6.81
CA VAL A 232 16.86 21.84 -7.45
C VAL A 232 17.57 22.79 -6.49
N GLY A 233 18.68 23.38 -6.96
CA GLY A 233 19.54 24.27 -6.17
C GLY A 233 20.79 23.57 -5.62
N VAL A 234 21.85 24.36 -5.37
CA VAL A 234 23.08 23.89 -4.71
C VAL A 234 22.82 23.63 -3.23
N SER A 235 22.10 22.56 -2.93
CA SER A 235 22.21 21.95 -1.61
C SER A 235 23.46 21.07 -1.65
N GLU A 236 24.64 21.69 -1.60
CA GLU A 236 25.87 21.00 -1.15
C GLU A 236 25.76 20.55 0.33
N THR A 237 24.59 20.70 0.97
CA THR A 237 24.34 20.41 2.37
C THR A 237 23.80 19.00 2.65
N THR A 238 23.62 18.15 1.66
CA THR A 238 23.41 16.71 1.88
C THR A 238 24.30 15.94 0.92
N GLY A 239 25.02 14.94 1.41
CA GLY A 239 25.88 14.03 0.64
C GLY A 239 25.08 13.13 -0.30
N ASP A 240 24.21 13.74 -1.09
CA ASP A 240 23.45 13.11 -2.14
C ASP A 240 24.44 12.93 -3.29
N GLU A 241 24.95 11.70 -3.38
CA GLU A 241 25.84 11.21 -4.44
C GLU A 241 25.12 10.13 -5.26
N ALA A 242 25.83 9.54 -6.22
CA ALA A 242 25.40 8.32 -6.90
C ALA A 242 24.99 7.24 -5.89
N GLN A 243 23.84 6.60 -6.11
CA GLN A 243 23.27 5.66 -5.15
C GLN A 243 22.70 4.43 -5.83
N SER A 244 22.85 3.29 -5.16
CA SER A 244 22.24 2.02 -5.56
C SER A 244 21.12 1.62 -4.60
N SER A 245 20.03 1.09 -5.14
CA SER A 245 18.94 0.48 -4.36
C SER A 245 18.70 -0.95 -4.83
N ILE A 246 18.40 -1.84 -3.89
CA ILE A 246 17.91 -3.19 -4.17
C ILE A 246 16.61 -3.34 -3.38
N THR A 247 15.50 -3.55 -4.10
CA THR A 247 14.16 -3.64 -3.49
C THR A 247 13.40 -4.85 -4.01
N ALA A 248 12.44 -5.33 -3.21
CA ALA A 248 11.46 -6.33 -3.61
C ALA A 248 10.00 -5.91 -3.30
N ASP A 249 9.80 -4.63 -2.94
CA ASP A 249 8.53 -4.03 -2.53
C ASP A 249 7.43 -4.13 -3.62
N GLN A 250 7.84 -4.21 -4.89
CA GLN A 250 6.93 -4.42 -6.02
C GLN A 250 6.32 -5.82 -6.10
N SER A 251 6.77 -6.76 -5.27
CA SER A 251 6.19 -8.12 -5.22
C SER A 251 4.68 -8.03 -4.97
N ARG A 252 3.90 -8.83 -5.70
CA ARG A 252 2.43 -8.75 -5.69
C ARG A 252 1.80 -10.05 -5.25
N LEU A 253 0.65 -9.91 -4.60
CA LEU A 253 -0.25 -10.98 -4.27
C LEU A 253 -1.68 -10.60 -4.67
N ASN A 254 -2.41 -11.52 -5.28
CA ASN A 254 -3.81 -11.34 -5.63
C ASN A 254 -4.66 -12.58 -5.38
N PHE A 255 -5.95 -12.32 -5.20
CA PHE A 255 -7.02 -13.30 -5.05
C PHE A 255 -8.12 -12.96 -6.05
N ASP A 256 -8.42 -13.85 -6.98
CA ASP A 256 -9.51 -13.73 -7.96
C ASP A 256 -10.55 -14.81 -7.65
N LEU A 257 -11.72 -14.40 -7.18
CA LEU A 257 -12.86 -15.26 -6.91
C LEU A 257 -13.88 -15.07 -8.03
N ARG A 258 -14.29 -16.16 -8.68
CA ARG A 258 -15.34 -16.14 -9.70
C ARG A 258 -16.40 -17.16 -9.36
N SER A 259 -17.65 -16.75 -9.37
CA SER A 259 -18.81 -17.60 -9.12
C SER A 259 -19.78 -17.50 -10.28
N ALA A 260 -20.17 -18.64 -10.85
CA ALA A 260 -21.20 -18.65 -11.87
C ALA A 260 -22.59 -18.49 -11.24
N THR A 261 -23.39 -17.59 -11.80
CA THR A 261 -24.80 -17.37 -11.44
C THR A 261 -25.67 -17.54 -12.68
N ASP A 262 -26.97 -17.70 -12.50
CA ASP A 262 -27.95 -17.80 -13.60
C ASP A 262 -27.93 -16.57 -14.54
N TYR A 263 -27.40 -15.44 -14.07
CA TYR A 263 -27.37 -14.17 -14.79
C TYR A 263 -25.97 -13.78 -15.27
N GLY A 264 -24.98 -14.67 -15.13
CA GLY A 264 -23.59 -14.46 -15.54
C GLY A 264 -22.59 -14.67 -14.42
N ILE A 265 -21.32 -14.43 -14.72
CA ILE A 265 -20.24 -14.63 -13.74
C ILE A 265 -20.15 -13.42 -12.82
N MET A 266 -20.20 -13.67 -11.52
CA MET A 266 -19.81 -12.71 -10.49
C MET A 266 -18.32 -12.88 -10.21
N ARG A 267 -17.58 -11.78 -10.15
CA ARG A 267 -16.15 -11.76 -9.86
C ARG A 267 -15.88 -10.85 -8.67
N ALA A 268 -15.02 -11.28 -7.76
CA ALA A 268 -14.42 -10.45 -6.73
C ALA A 268 -12.90 -10.56 -6.85
N PHE A 269 -12.21 -9.42 -6.85
CA PHE A 269 -10.77 -9.37 -7.07
C PHE A 269 -10.11 -8.44 -6.05
N ILE A 270 -9.08 -8.95 -5.37
CA ILE A 270 -8.24 -8.19 -4.44
C ILE A 270 -6.78 -8.38 -4.84
N GLU A 271 -6.02 -7.29 -4.93
CA GLU A 271 -4.58 -7.29 -5.20
C GLU A 271 -3.88 -6.22 -4.37
N GLY A 272 -2.68 -6.55 -3.88
CA GLY A 272 -1.77 -5.56 -3.30
C GLY A 272 -0.31 -5.83 -3.63
N ASP A 273 0.51 -4.83 -3.30
CA ASP A 273 1.98 -4.87 -3.33
C ASP A 273 2.56 -4.49 -1.95
N PHE A 274 3.87 -4.63 -1.77
CA PHE A 274 4.57 -4.23 -0.54
C PHE A 274 5.21 -2.84 -0.65
N ALA A 275 4.84 -2.07 -1.67
CA ALA A 275 5.33 -0.71 -1.89
C ALA A 275 4.57 0.36 -1.07
N GLY A 276 4.01 -0.05 0.08
CA GLY A 276 3.56 0.88 1.11
C GLY A 276 4.74 1.42 1.90
N GLU A 277 4.50 2.44 2.72
CA GLU A 277 5.53 3.00 3.59
C GLU A 277 6.08 1.93 4.53
N GLY A 278 7.41 1.80 4.62
CA GLY A 278 8.07 0.79 5.46
C GLY A 278 7.79 -0.66 5.05
N ASP A 279 7.76 -0.94 3.73
CA ASP A 279 7.46 -2.26 3.14
C ASP A 279 6.09 -2.83 3.55
N THR A 280 5.14 -1.94 3.87
CA THR A 280 3.80 -2.34 4.26
C THR A 280 2.97 -2.78 3.05
N PHE A 281 2.06 -3.71 3.30
CA PHE A 281 1.14 -4.17 2.26
C PHE A 281 0.15 -3.07 1.89
N ARG A 282 0.17 -2.66 0.62
CA ARG A 282 -0.67 -1.62 0.06
C ARG A 282 -1.68 -2.21 -0.92
N MET A 283 -2.95 -1.91 -0.68
CA MET A 283 -4.05 -2.33 -1.54
C MET A 283 -4.06 -1.56 -2.88
N ARG A 284 -3.95 -2.30 -3.98
CA ARG A 284 -4.01 -1.79 -5.35
C ARG A 284 -5.43 -1.92 -5.91
N HIS A 285 -5.97 -3.13 -5.88
CA HIS A 285 -7.30 -3.45 -6.40
C HIS A 285 -8.15 -4.11 -5.32
N ALA A 286 -9.42 -3.73 -5.24
CA ALA A 286 -10.42 -4.39 -4.42
C ALA A 286 -11.80 -4.07 -5.01
N PHE A 287 -12.31 -4.93 -5.88
CA PHE A 287 -13.57 -4.69 -6.58
C PHE A 287 -14.38 -5.95 -6.80
N GLY A 288 -15.69 -5.76 -6.91
CA GLY A 288 -16.64 -6.73 -7.43
C GLY A 288 -17.05 -6.35 -8.85
N GLN A 289 -17.27 -7.35 -9.70
CA GLN A 289 -17.82 -7.18 -11.04
C GLN A 289 -18.93 -8.19 -11.27
N TRP A 290 -20.04 -7.72 -11.83
CA TRP A 290 -21.13 -8.57 -12.27
C TRP A 290 -21.68 -8.04 -13.58
N ARG A 291 -21.61 -8.86 -14.63
CA ARG A 291 -21.94 -8.47 -16.00
C ARG A 291 -21.19 -7.19 -16.41
N GLN A 292 -21.93 -6.13 -16.72
CA GLN A 292 -21.44 -4.83 -17.18
C GLN A 292 -21.27 -3.83 -16.03
N MET A 293 -21.45 -4.25 -14.78
CA MET A 293 -21.29 -3.40 -13.60
C MET A 293 -20.02 -3.77 -12.83
N LEU A 294 -19.30 -2.76 -12.38
CA LEU A 294 -18.15 -2.89 -11.49
C LEU A 294 -18.30 -1.92 -10.33
N ALA A 295 -17.96 -2.36 -9.11
CA ALA A 295 -17.92 -1.51 -7.93
C ALA A 295 -16.69 -1.83 -7.07
N GLY A 296 -15.99 -0.80 -6.60
CA GLY A 296 -14.81 -0.91 -5.74
C GLY A 296 -13.60 -0.17 -6.30
N LYS A 297 -12.42 -0.44 -5.74
CA LYS A 297 -11.16 0.21 -6.10
C LYS A 297 -10.47 -0.51 -7.25
N THR A 298 -10.28 0.18 -8.36
CA THR A 298 -9.49 -0.29 -9.51
C THR A 298 -9.02 0.89 -10.35
N TRP A 299 -8.37 0.64 -11.48
CA TRP A 299 -7.97 1.67 -12.44
C TRP A 299 -9.12 2.62 -12.76
N SER A 300 -8.85 3.93 -12.73
CA SER A 300 -9.81 4.95 -13.17
C SER A 300 -10.25 4.70 -14.61
N THR A 301 -11.48 5.09 -14.92
CA THR A 301 -12.08 5.02 -16.26
C THR A 301 -11.35 5.95 -17.22
N PHE A 302 -10.65 6.95 -16.69
CA PHE A 302 -9.83 7.89 -17.45
C PHE A 302 -8.48 7.29 -17.88
N MET A 303 -8.04 6.20 -17.24
CA MET A 303 -6.80 5.48 -17.57
C MET A 303 -7.02 4.41 -18.64
N ASP A 304 -6.01 4.16 -19.48
CA ASP A 304 -6.00 3.08 -20.46
C ASP A 304 -4.81 2.11 -20.29
N PRO A 305 -4.99 0.99 -19.58
CA PRO A 305 -3.94 -0.03 -19.46
C PRO A 305 -3.59 -0.71 -20.80
N ASP A 306 -4.52 -0.76 -21.77
CA ASP A 306 -4.32 -1.48 -23.04
C ASP A 306 -3.50 -0.67 -24.06
N ALA A 307 -3.26 0.60 -23.77
CA ALA A 307 -2.37 1.51 -24.50
C ALA A 307 -1.11 1.88 -23.67
N SER A 308 -0.79 1.10 -22.64
CA SER A 308 0.41 1.28 -21.82
C SER A 308 1.57 0.39 -22.33
N PRO A 309 2.80 0.91 -22.45
CA PRO A 309 3.95 0.09 -22.80
C PRO A 309 4.39 -0.83 -21.65
N GLU A 310 5.18 -1.84 -21.99
CA GLU A 310 5.90 -2.63 -21.00
C GLU A 310 7.07 -1.80 -20.45
N GLU A 311 7.17 -1.73 -19.13
CA GLU A 311 8.13 -0.89 -18.42
C GLU A 311 8.79 -1.70 -17.29
N ILE A 312 10.04 -1.37 -16.96
CA ILE A 312 10.79 -2.00 -15.87
C ILE A 312 10.75 -1.13 -14.61
N ASP A 313 10.89 0.19 -14.78
CA ASP A 313 10.83 1.18 -13.71
C ASP A 313 9.45 1.18 -13.05
N PHE A 314 9.42 1.31 -11.72
CA PHE A 314 8.19 1.17 -10.96
C PHE A 314 7.24 2.34 -11.09
N GLU A 315 7.79 3.56 -11.15
CA GLU A 315 7.02 4.77 -11.34
C GLU A 315 6.36 4.73 -12.72
N GLY A 316 7.20 4.35 -13.68
CA GLY A 316 6.84 4.19 -15.07
C GLY A 316 6.98 5.47 -15.86
N LEU A 317 6.29 5.54 -17.01
CA LEU A 317 6.39 6.71 -17.88
C LEU A 317 5.73 7.95 -17.27
N ASN A 318 6.49 9.06 -17.28
CA ASN A 318 5.97 10.38 -16.95
C ASN A 318 4.85 10.81 -17.92
N GLY A 319 3.86 11.53 -17.40
CA GLY A 319 2.76 12.08 -18.20
C GLY A 319 1.66 11.07 -18.56
N ARG A 320 1.77 9.80 -18.15
CA ARG A 320 0.68 8.82 -18.28
C ARG A 320 -0.35 9.01 -17.18
N ILE A 321 -1.62 8.75 -17.49
CA ILE A 321 -2.68 8.69 -16.49
C ILE A 321 -2.53 7.37 -15.72
N ASN A 322 -2.19 7.43 -14.44
CA ASN A 322 -1.93 6.24 -13.62
C ASN A 322 -2.57 6.38 -12.24
N VAL A 323 -3.87 6.13 -12.14
CA VAL A 323 -4.58 6.28 -10.87
C VAL A 323 -5.61 5.18 -10.68
N ARG A 324 -5.74 4.73 -9.43
CA ARG A 324 -6.79 3.81 -9.00
C ARG A 324 -7.67 4.50 -7.98
N GLN A 325 -8.97 4.49 -8.23
CA GLN A 325 -9.95 5.10 -7.35
C GLN A 325 -11.04 4.09 -7.02
N ALA A 326 -11.68 4.29 -5.87
CA ALA A 326 -12.96 3.64 -5.61
C ALA A 326 -13.98 4.19 -6.61
N GLN A 327 -14.79 3.32 -7.21
CA GLN A 327 -15.72 3.73 -8.25
C GLN A 327 -16.90 2.78 -8.37
N VAL A 328 -17.95 3.26 -9.01
CA VAL A 328 -19.02 2.45 -9.60
C VAL A 328 -19.03 2.72 -11.10
N ARG A 329 -18.88 1.67 -11.90
CA ARG A 329 -18.76 1.76 -13.36
C ARG A 329 -19.75 0.86 -14.06
N PHE A 330 -20.45 1.41 -15.05
CA PHE A 330 -21.30 0.69 -15.99
C PHE A 330 -20.62 0.66 -17.37
N MET A 331 -20.51 -0.53 -17.97
CA MET A 331 -19.70 -0.78 -19.17
C MET A 331 -20.49 -1.54 -20.26
N PRO A 332 -21.50 -0.92 -20.90
CA PRO A 332 -22.23 -1.58 -21.98
C PRO A 332 -21.37 -1.79 -23.23
N THR A 333 -21.47 -2.98 -23.80
CA THR A 333 -20.80 -3.37 -25.04
C THR A 333 -21.79 -3.44 -26.21
N PHE A 334 -21.36 -2.99 -27.38
CA PHE A 334 -22.15 -2.98 -28.61
C PHE A 334 -21.41 -3.74 -29.71
N GLY A 335 -21.97 -4.89 -30.09
CA GLY A 335 -21.28 -5.81 -30.99
C GLY A 335 -19.98 -6.33 -30.37
N LYS A 336 -18.95 -6.51 -31.20
CA LYS A 336 -17.64 -7.04 -30.77
C LYS A 336 -16.55 -5.96 -30.65
N ALA A 337 -16.84 -4.73 -31.07
CA ALA A 337 -15.81 -3.71 -31.28
C ALA A 337 -15.98 -2.46 -30.40
N TYR A 338 -17.15 -2.22 -29.83
CA TYR A 338 -17.43 -0.99 -29.09
C TYR A 338 -17.80 -1.29 -27.63
N GLU A 339 -17.22 -0.52 -26.72
CA GLU A 339 -17.58 -0.48 -25.31
C GLU A 339 -17.70 0.98 -24.88
N LEU A 340 -18.79 1.32 -24.18
CA LEU A 340 -18.90 2.59 -23.48
C LEU A 340 -18.68 2.33 -21.99
N GLN A 341 -18.11 3.29 -21.29
CA GLN A 341 -17.90 3.25 -19.85
C GLN A 341 -18.44 4.53 -19.23
N PHE A 342 -19.26 4.39 -18.20
CA PHE A 342 -19.76 5.49 -17.38
C PHE A 342 -19.39 5.18 -15.94
N ALA A 343 -18.66 6.08 -15.28
CA ALA A 343 -18.22 5.89 -13.91
C ALA A 343 -18.48 7.10 -13.03
N LEU A 344 -18.82 6.79 -11.78
CA LEU A 344 -18.72 7.69 -10.65
C LEU A 344 -17.49 7.26 -9.85
N GLU A 345 -16.51 8.14 -9.73
CA GLU A 345 -15.23 7.86 -9.07
C GLU A 345 -15.07 8.71 -7.82
N ASP A 346 -14.37 8.15 -6.83
CA ASP A 346 -14.07 8.82 -5.58
C ASP A 346 -13.14 10.01 -5.83
N PRO A 347 -13.56 11.24 -5.46
CA PRO A 347 -12.79 12.44 -5.74
C PRO A 347 -11.61 12.55 -4.76
N ASN A 348 -10.40 12.58 -5.31
CA ASN A 348 -9.18 12.80 -4.51
C ASN A 348 -8.42 14.05 -4.98
N PRO A 349 -8.91 15.27 -4.71
CA PRO A 349 -8.18 16.49 -5.07
C PRO A 349 -7.00 16.72 -4.12
N GLU A 350 -5.87 17.13 -4.69
CA GLU A 350 -4.72 17.62 -3.93
C GLU A 350 -4.78 19.14 -3.92
N ILE A 351 -4.76 19.74 -2.72
CA ILE A 351 -4.97 21.17 -2.51
C ILE A 351 -3.82 21.69 -1.65
N GLN A 352 -3.16 22.74 -2.12
CA GLN A 352 -2.13 23.43 -1.34
C GLN A 352 -2.78 24.38 -0.33
N ASN A 353 -2.23 24.45 0.89
CA ASN A 353 -2.73 25.30 2.00
C ASN A 353 -4.19 25.01 2.42
N GLY A 354 -4.71 23.84 2.10
CA GLY A 354 -6.10 23.49 2.36
C GLY A 354 -6.31 21.98 2.39
N SER A 355 -7.55 21.59 2.60
CA SER A 355 -7.97 20.18 2.55
C SER A 355 -9.05 19.96 1.50
N GLY A 356 -8.98 18.81 0.82
CA GLY A 356 -10.02 18.37 -0.10
C GLY A 356 -11.30 18.01 0.66
N VAL A 357 -12.39 18.72 0.38
CA VAL A 357 -13.72 18.51 1.02
C VAL A 357 -14.81 18.24 -0.03
N THR A 358 -14.47 17.42 -1.02
CA THR A 358 -15.35 17.13 -2.15
C THR A 358 -16.59 16.35 -1.72
N ARG A 359 -17.75 16.75 -2.26
CA ARG A 359 -19.06 16.16 -1.94
C ARG A 359 -19.66 15.34 -3.07
N THR A 360 -19.24 15.62 -4.30
CA THR A 360 -19.76 15.01 -5.52
C THR A 360 -18.71 14.07 -6.09
N PRO A 361 -19.11 12.87 -6.56
CA PRO A 361 -18.16 11.99 -7.24
C PRO A 361 -17.66 12.64 -8.53
N ASP A 362 -16.45 12.28 -8.92
CA ASP A 362 -15.92 12.60 -10.24
C ASP A 362 -16.70 11.77 -11.29
N ILE A 363 -17.11 12.40 -12.39
CA ILE A 363 -17.84 11.72 -13.47
C ILE A 363 -16.86 11.48 -14.61
N VAL A 364 -16.76 10.21 -15.03
CA VAL A 364 -15.93 9.84 -16.16
C VAL A 364 -16.76 9.08 -17.20
N ILE A 365 -16.63 9.50 -18.44
CA ILE A 365 -17.24 8.85 -19.60
C ILE A 365 -16.11 8.45 -20.55
N ALA A 366 -16.08 7.20 -20.99
CA ALA A 366 -15.12 6.74 -21.98
C ALA A 366 -15.77 5.89 -23.07
N GLY A 367 -15.26 5.99 -24.28
CA GLY A 367 -15.57 5.11 -25.39
C GLY A 367 -14.33 4.35 -25.82
N ARG A 368 -14.44 3.02 -25.92
CA ARG A 368 -13.40 2.13 -26.42
C ARG A 368 -13.82 1.54 -27.76
N PHE A 369 -12.89 1.52 -28.70
CA PHE A 369 -13.04 0.96 -30.02
C PHE A 369 -11.90 -0.01 -30.32
N GLN A 370 -12.23 -1.29 -30.51
CA GLN A 370 -11.26 -2.35 -30.76
C GLN A 370 -11.68 -3.24 -31.94
N PRO A 371 -11.52 -2.79 -33.19
CA PRO A 371 -11.86 -3.61 -34.35
C PRO A 371 -10.79 -4.67 -34.62
N ARG A 372 -11.19 -5.95 -34.56
CA ARG A 372 -10.39 -7.09 -35.05
C ARG A 372 -9.01 -7.22 -34.39
N ASP A 373 -8.90 -6.90 -33.10
CA ASP A 373 -7.71 -7.04 -32.25
C ASP A 373 -6.41 -6.34 -32.71
N ARG A 374 -6.42 -5.67 -33.87
CA ARG A 374 -5.28 -4.94 -34.44
C ARG A 374 -5.17 -3.49 -33.97
N LEU A 375 -6.31 -2.90 -33.64
CA LEU A 375 -6.42 -1.52 -33.22
C LEU A 375 -7.22 -1.50 -31.93
N HIS A 376 -6.73 -0.76 -30.95
CA HIS A 376 -7.44 -0.35 -29.75
C HIS A 376 -7.34 1.17 -29.67
N VAL A 377 -8.46 1.84 -29.45
CA VAL A 377 -8.53 3.29 -29.24
C VAL A 377 -9.49 3.54 -28.10
N LYS A 378 -9.11 4.45 -27.20
CA LYS A 378 -9.94 4.92 -26.12
C LYS A 378 -9.95 6.44 -26.08
N LEU A 379 -11.15 7.00 -26.03
CA LEU A 379 -11.40 8.42 -25.77
C LEU A 379 -12.13 8.54 -24.44
N ALA A 380 -11.65 9.38 -23.53
CA ALA A 380 -12.29 9.62 -22.24
C ALA A 380 -12.46 11.12 -21.95
N LEU A 381 -13.52 11.42 -21.19
CA LEU A 381 -13.86 12.74 -20.66
C LEU A 381 -14.06 12.59 -19.14
N LEU A 382 -13.33 13.39 -18.37
CA LEU A 382 -13.46 13.55 -16.94
C LEU A 382 -14.09 14.91 -16.66
N THR A 383 -15.06 14.95 -15.76
CA THR A 383 -15.59 16.19 -15.19
C THR A 383 -15.64 16.05 -13.68
N ARG A 384 -15.20 17.08 -12.95
CA ARG A 384 -15.17 17.07 -11.49
C ARG A 384 -15.39 18.44 -10.87
N GLU A 385 -15.90 18.44 -9.65
CA GLU A 385 -15.91 19.62 -8.78
C GLU A 385 -14.74 19.50 -7.80
N ILE A 386 -13.77 20.40 -7.89
CA ILE A 386 -12.69 20.51 -6.91
C ILE A 386 -13.20 21.41 -5.80
N ARG A 387 -13.20 20.91 -4.57
CA ARG A 387 -13.67 21.61 -3.38
C ARG A 387 -12.56 21.64 -2.35
N GLY A 388 -12.10 22.85 -2.02
CA GLY A 388 -11.04 23.06 -1.04
C GLY A 388 -11.54 23.85 0.14
N GLN A 389 -11.16 23.42 1.33
CA GLN A 389 -11.30 24.21 2.54
C GLN A 389 -9.94 24.81 2.90
N ASP A 390 -9.88 26.13 3.01
CA ASP A 390 -8.71 26.86 3.46
C ASP A 390 -8.39 26.52 4.93
N THR A 391 -7.11 26.37 5.25
CA THR A 391 -6.67 25.94 6.59
C THR A 391 -6.74 27.08 7.62
N ASP A 392 -6.54 28.32 7.18
CA ASP A 392 -6.45 29.49 8.04
C ASP A 392 -7.81 30.16 8.25
N THR A 393 -8.61 30.31 7.18
CA THR A 393 -9.93 30.96 7.26
C THR A 393 -11.07 29.98 7.47
N GLY A 394 -10.88 28.71 7.12
CA GLY A 394 -11.94 27.69 7.11
C GLY A 394 -12.94 27.86 5.96
N ASP A 395 -12.72 28.82 5.07
CA ASP A 395 -13.58 29.09 3.92
C ASP A 395 -13.52 27.94 2.92
N VAL A 396 -14.65 27.69 2.25
CA VAL A 396 -14.75 26.63 1.26
C VAL A 396 -14.89 27.23 -0.13
N GLU A 397 -13.88 27.00 -0.96
CA GLU A 397 -13.93 27.31 -2.38
C GLU A 397 -14.28 26.07 -3.21
N LYS A 398 -14.90 26.30 -4.35
CA LYS A 398 -15.23 25.24 -5.30
C LYS A 398 -15.02 25.70 -6.73
N GLN A 399 -14.50 24.80 -7.55
CA GLN A 399 -14.23 25.05 -8.96
C GLN A 399 -14.56 23.81 -9.79
N TRP A 400 -15.23 24.01 -10.93
CA TRP A 400 -15.44 22.94 -11.90
C TRP A 400 -14.21 22.77 -12.79
N ALA A 401 -13.81 21.52 -12.99
CA ALA A 401 -12.71 21.14 -13.86
C ALA A 401 -13.13 20.02 -14.79
N TRP A 402 -12.46 19.94 -15.94
CA TRP A 402 -12.66 18.88 -16.91
C TRP A 402 -11.32 18.51 -17.56
N GLY A 403 -11.26 17.31 -18.12
CA GLY A 403 -10.10 16.81 -18.84
C GLY A 403 -10.48 15.76 -19.86
N THR A 404 -9.70 15.64 -20.93
CA THR A 404 -9.92 14.65 -21.98
C THR A 404 -8.66 13.85 -22.22
N SER A 405 -8.79 12.57 -22.53
CA SER A 405 -7.66 11.72 -22.94
C SER A 405 -8.02 10.94 -24.21
N LEU A 406 -7.06 10.87 -25.12
CA LEU A 406 -7.08 9.97 -26.26
C LEU A 406 -5.88 9.05 -26.12
N SER A 407 -6.09 7.75 -26.25
CA SER A 407 -5.02 6.77 -26.21
C SER A 407 -5.33 5.61 -27.16
N GLY A 408 -4.31 4.88 -27.58
CA GLY A 408 -4.50 3.73 -28.42
C GLY A 408 -3.27 2.85 -28.60
N ARG A 409 -3.53 1.66 -29.14
CA ARG A 409 -2.53 0.67 -29.51
C ARG A 409 -2.83 0.14 -30.90
N PHE A 410 -1.86 0.22 -31.79
CA PHE A 410 -1.95 -0.31 -33.14
C PHE A 410 -0.86 -1.37 -33.36
N LEU A 411 -1.26 -2.61 -33.63
CA LEU A 411 -0.34 -3.71 -33.87
C LEU A 411 0.38 -3.52 -35.22
N THR A 412 1.71 -3.42 -35.16
CA THR A 412 2.61 -3.25 -36.29
C THR A 412 3.65 -4.38 -36.32
N PRO A 413 3.25 -5.65 -36.52
CA PRO A 413 4.15 -6.80 -36.43
C PRO A 413 5.14 -6.82 -37.60
N GLN A 414 6.21 -6.04 -37.48
CA GLN A 414 7.27 -5.88 -38.48
C GLN A 414 8.48 -6.76 -38.14
N LEU A 415 8.85 -6.82 -36.86
CA LEU A 415 9.97 -7.60 -36.34
C LEU A 415 9.50 -8.70 -35.38
N ASP A 416 8.60 -8.37 -34.46
CA ASP A 416 7.97 -9.30 -33.50
C ASP A 416 6.43 -9.21 -33.62
N ALA A 417 5.73 -10.30 -33.30
CA ALA A 417 4.26 -10.33 -33.31
C ALA A 417 3.63 -9.36 -32.28
N ARG A 418 4.40 -8.93 -31.28
CA ARG A 418 4.01 -7.98 -30.23
C ARG A 418 4.28 -6.52 -30.60
N ASP A 419 5.00 -6.26 -31.70
CA ASP A 419 5.32 -4.89 -32.11
C ASP A 419 4.04 -4.08 -32.26
N SER A 420 4.03 -2.92 -31.61
CA SER A 420 2.89 -2.02 -31.66
C SER A 420 3.31 -0.56 -31.52
N LEU A 421 2.52 0.30 -32.15
CA LEU A 421 2.55 1.74 -31.93
C LEU A 421 1.55 2.07 -30.82
N LEU A 422 2.02 2.79 -29.80
CA LEU A 422 1.21 3.33 -28.71
C LEU A 422 1.13 4.85 -28.84
N PHE A 423 -0.02 5.43 -28.52
CA PHE A 423 -0.23 6.88 -28.55
C PHE A 423 -1.29 7.31 -27.55
#